data_AF-K9FU42-F1
#
_entry.id   AF-K9FU42-F1
#
_cell.length_a   1.000
_cell.length_b   1.000
_cell.length_c   1.000
_cell.angle_alpha   90.00
_cell.angle_beta   90.00
_cell.angle_gamma   90.00
#
_symmetry.space_group_name_H-M   'P 1'
#
loop_
_entity.id
_entity.type
_entity.pdbx_description
1 polymer ?
#
loop_
_entity_poly.entity_id
_entity_poly.type
_entity_poly.pdbx_seq_one_letter_code
_entity_poly.pdbx_strand_id
1 'polypeptide(L)'
;MNAAAKGDKASAESNYHLAIQHYTHALSELPRAPAYYISRSTAYSRLKPADGGPDYQAALTDAEIALQLAKERGNRELILSAQMRRAVSLYQLERYGDAGYVFEIIAKKTKSEKAPENKSEQVQAAMGGPGSGWGGPRNNYSAQMPIWTAKLQRKLAELPKDDPKCTVSITEFPSSTYIPTGDEVKDQWNALKADNDVGMAGSSQKNEFQPPKPQISAGSTLSPAEAALASQIQISNISSPATSISPGKVRHEWYQSQDSVVVTLYVKGIPHESVAIDLKEDFVSLQFPLPSGSEYDFTLDPLYAAINPAESKVSVKGTKIELTLRKKTAGQKWGTLEGSAANPPEIIDRPAAQIAPAISGPSYPTSSRHGTKDWDKVASSLTEKPKDKSGNAADLSDDEGGDAVDGFFKKLYAGADPETRRAMIKSYTESQGTSLSTNWSEVAKGKVEPHLK
;
A
#
# COMPACT_ATOMS: atom_id res chain seq x y z
N MET A 1 1.64 -13.57 -8.61
CA MET A 1 1.12 -12.18 -8.61
C MET A 1 -0.32 -12.18 -8.12
N ASN A 2 -0.64 -11.38 -7.09
CA ASN A 2 -2.03 -11.16 -6.63
C ASN A 2 -2.87 -10.51 -7.76
N ALA A 3 -4.19 -10.68 -7.72
CA ALA A 3 -5.18 -10.08 -8.63
C ALA A 3 -4.92 -8.60 -8.96
N ALA A 4 -4.70 -7.76 -7.94
CA ALA A 4 -4.44 -6.33 -8.14
C ALA A 4 -3.20 -6.09 -9.00
N ALA A 5 -2.18 -6.96 -8.90
CA ALA A 5 -0.96 -6.83 -9.69
C ALA A 5 -1.12 -7.19 -11.15
N LYS A 6 -2.01 -8.13 -11.42
CA LYS A 6 -2.42 -8.42 -12.79
C LYS A 6 -3.19 -7.21 -13.38
N GLY A 7 -4.01 -6.54 -12.57
CA GLY A 7 -4.72 -5.32 -12.97
C GLY A 7 -3.78 -4.16 -13.30
N ASP A 8 -2.79 -3.91 -12.46
CA ASP A 8 -1.77 -2.88 -12.69
C ASP A 8 -0.97 -3.17 -13.97
N LYS A 9 -0.55 -4.42 -14.16
CA LYS A 9 0.17 -4.86 -15.37
C LYS A 9 -0.68 -4.64 -16.63
N ALA A 10 -1.94 -5.09 -16.61
CA ALA A 10 -2.86 -4.90 -17.73
C ALA A 10 -3.12 -3.41 -18.01
N SER A 11 -3.20 -2.58 -16.98
CA SER A 11 -3.33 -1.12 -17.14
C SER A 11 -2.10 -0.49 -17.78
N ALA A 12 -0.89 -0.94 -17.41
CA ALA A 12 0.36 -0.49 -18.02
C ALA A 12 0.45 -0.87 -19.51
N GLU A 13 -0.07 -2.04 -19.86
CA GLU A 13 -0.19 -2.52 -21.25
C GLU A 13 -1.36 -1.86 -22.01
N SER A 14 -2.06 -0.90 -21.39
CA SER A 14 -3.27 -0.26 -21.94
C SER A 14 -4.38 -1.26 -22.31
N ASN A 15 -4.39 -2.43 -21.66
CA ASN A 15 -5.46 -3.41 -21.73
C ASN A 15 -6.44 -3.16 -20.58
N TYR A 16 -7.24 -2.10 -20.74
CA TYR A 16 -8.16 -1.65 -19.70
C TYR A 16 -9.32 -2.62 -19.47
N HIS A 17 -9.71 -3.41 -20.48
CA HIS A 17 -10.70 -4.47 -20.33
C HIS A 17 -10.23 -5.54 -19.34
N LEU A 18 -9.03 -6.11 -19.54
CA LEU A 18 -8.45 -7.06 -18.58
C LEU A 18 -8.13 -6.41 -17.23
N ALA A 19 -7.74 -5.14 -17.21
CA ALA A 19 -7.50 -4.42 -15.97
C ALA A 19 -8.77 -4.35 -15.11
N ILE A 20 -9.93 -4.03 -15.70
CA ILE A 20 -11.22 -4.03 -15.01
C ILE A 20 -11.51 -5.41 -14.42
N GLN A 21 -11.34 -6.49 -15.20
CA GLN A 21 -11.54 -7.86 -14.69
C GLN A 21 -10.66 -8.17 -13.47
N HIS A 22 -9.37 -7.83 -13.54
CA HIS A 22 -8.44 -8.11 -12.46
C HIS A 22 -8.65 -7.22 -11.22
N TYR A 23 -9.03 -5.95 -11.39
CA TYR A 23 -9.40 -5.10 -10.25
C TYR A 23 -10.72 -5.54 -9.61
N THR A 24 -11.70 -5.98 -10.40
CA THR A 24 -12.95 -6.55 -9.86
C THR A 24 -12.65 -7.83 -9.08
N HIS A 25 -11.75 -8.69 -9.56
CA HIS A 25 -11.28 -9.85 -8.78
C HIS A 25 -10.57 -9.43 -7.47
N ALA A 26 -9.74 -8.39 -7.50
CA ALA A 26 -9.09 -7.88 -6.29
C ALA A 26 -10.10 -7.31 -5.29
N LEU A 27 -11.19 -6.71 -5.79
CA LEU A 27 -12.28 -6.18 -4.97
C LEU A 27 -13.22 -7.26 -4.43
N SER A 28 -13.33 -8.44 -5.05
CA SER A 28 -14.07 -9.55 -4.45
C SER A 28 -13.34 -10.12 -3.22
N GLU A 29 -12.00 -10.10 -3.22
CA GLU A 29 -11.18 -10.44 -2.05
C GLU A 29 -11.14 -9.30 -1.00
N LEU A 30 -11.06 -8.04 -1.45
CA LEU A 30 -10.91 -6.86 -0.60
C LEU A 30 -11.91 -5.75 -0.99
N PRO A 31 -13.21 -5.93 -0.71
CA PRO A 31 -14.27 -5.02 -1.17
C PRO A 31 -14.22 -3.62 -0.57
N ARG A 32 -13.43 -3.43 0.49
CA ARG A 32 -13.28 -2.12 1.15
C ARG A 32 -11.97 -1.42 0.81
N ALA A 33 -11.23 -1.84 -0.21
CA ALA A 33 -9.93 -1.26 -0.60
C ALA A 33 -10.09 -0.06 -1.55
N PRO A 34 -9.90 1.21 -1.10
CA PRO A 34 -10.13 2.40 -1.94
C PRO A 34 -9.21 2.45 -3.15
N ALA A 35 -7.97 1.95 -3.02
CA ALA A 35 -6.98 1.98 -4.09
C ALA A 35 -7.45 1.22 -5.33
N TYR A 36 -8.14 0.08 -5.15
CA TYR A 36 -8.60 -0.74 -6.27
C TYR A 36 -9.77 -0.09 -7.01
N TYR A 37 -10.67 0.58 -6.30
CA TYR A 37 -11.70 1.41 -6.91
C TYR A 37 -11.11 2.60 -7.68
N ILE A 38 -10.07 3.27 -7.17
CA ILE A 38 -9.38 4.36 -7.89
C ILE A 38 -8.75 3.87 -9.19
N SER A 39 -8.08 2.71 -9.14
CA SER A 39 -7.46 2.10 -10.33
C SER A 39 -8.51 1.62 -11.33
N ARG A 40 -9.59 0.98 -10.86
CA ARG A 40 -10.69 0.51 -11.72
C ARG A 40 -11.49 1.65 -12.33
N SER A 41 -11.73 2.74 -11.59
CA SER A 41 -12.29 4.00 -12.12
C SER A 41 -11.46 4.55 -13.30
N THR A 42 -10.13 4.53 -13.16
CA THR A 42 -9.23 4.93 -14.26
C THR A 42 -9.37 4.01 -15.46
N ALA A 43 -9.46 2.70 -15.24
CA ALA A 43 -9.63 1.73 -16.32
C ALA A 43 -10.97 1.91 -17.06
N TYR A 44 -12.09 2.11 -16.35
CA TYR A 44 -13.39 2.43 -16.96
C TYR A 44 -13.33 3.69 -17.82
N SER A 45 -12.69 4.75 -17.34
CA SER A 45 -12.56 6.02 -18.09
C SER A 45 -11.67 5.93 -19.34
N ARG A 46 -10.88 4.85 -19.48
CA ARG A 46 -9.90 4.66 -20.56
C ARG A 46 -10.20 3.44 -21.42
N LEU A 47 -11.34 2.80 -21.21
CA LEU A 47 -11.76 1.63 -21.96
C LEU A 47 -11.83 1.97 -23.46
N LYS A 48 -11.27 1.10 -24.31
CA LYS A 48 -11.17 1.36 -25.74
C LYS A 48 -12.54 1.20 -26.40
N PRO A 49 -12.83 1.92 -27.50
CA PRO A 49 -14.08 1.74 -28.23
C PRO A 49 -14.36 0.30 -28.67
N ALA A 50 -13.32 -0.49 -28.96
CA ALA A 50 -13.45 -1.90 -29.30
C ALA A 50 -13.98 -2.78 -28.15
N ASP A 51 -13.79 -2.34 -26.90
CA ASP A 51 -14.15 -3.07 -25.68
C ASP A 51 -15.42 -2.48 -25.03
N GLY A 52 -16.21 -1.70 -25.77
CA GLY A 52 -17.41 -1.01 -25.27
C GLY A 52 -17.25 0.49 -25.02
N GLY A 53 -16.03 1.04 -25.14
CA GLY A 53 -15.75 2.46 -24.97
C GLY A 53 -15.74 2.93 -23.51
N PRO A 54 -15.32 4.17 -23.24
CA PRO A 54 -15.23 4.68 -21.88
C PRO A 54 -16.58 4.68 -21.15
N ASP A 55 -16.63 4.06 -19.97
CA ASP A 55 -17.79 4.12 -19.08
C ASP A 55 -17.55 5.12 -17.96
N TYR A 56 -17.91 6.38 -18.21
CA TYR A 56 -17.71 7.45 -17.24
C TYR A 56 -18.65 7.36 -16.03
N GLN A 57 -19.78 6.66 -16.17
CA GLN A 57 -20.71 6.48 -15.07
C GLN A 57 -20.19 5.44 -14.08
N ALA A 58 -19.70 4.29 -14.56
CA ALA A 58 -19.01 3.32 -13.72
C ALA A 58 -17.73 3.92 -13.10
N ALA A 59 -16.97 4.72 -13.87
CA ALA A 59 -15.81 5.43 -13.35
C ALA A 59 -16.17 6.43 -12.23
N LEU A 60 -17.30 7.12 -12.34
CA LEU A 60 -17.81 8.02 -11.30
C LEU A 60 -18.21 7.24 -10.05
N THR A 61 -18.99 6.17 -10.20
CA THR A 61 -19.43 5.32 -9.08
C THR A 61 -18.23 4.78 -8.29
N ASP A 62 -17.22 4.23 -8.97
CA ASP A 62 -16.01 3.74 -8.32
C ASP A 62 -15.24 4.87 -7.59
N ALA A 63 -15.17 6.07 -8.18
CA ALA A 63 -14.52 7.21 -7.54
C ALA A 63 -15.25 7.66 -6.26
N GLU A 64 -16.58 7.62 -6.25
CA GLU A 64 -17.38 7.95 -5.06
C GLU A 64 -17.27 6.88 -3.97
N ILE A 65 -17.26 5.59 -4.34
CA ILE A 65 -17.01 4.49 -3.39
C ILE A 65 -15.62 4.64 -2.77
N ALA A 66 -14.60 4.90 -3.60
CA ALA A 66 -13.24 5.14 -3.12
C ALA A 66 -13.17 6.34 -2.17
N LEU A 67 -13.89 7.43 -2.47
CA LEU A 67 -13.93 8.63 -1.65
C LEU A 67 -14.52 8.34 -0.26
N GLN A 68 -15.64 7.60 -0.21
CA GLN A 68 -16.27 7.21 1.04
C GLN A 68 -15.34 6.32 1.87
N LEU A 69 -14.77 5.27 1.28
CA LEU A 69 -13.84 4.38 1.97
C LEU A 69 -12.55 5.09 2.41
N ALA A 70 -12.05 6.06 1.63
CA ALA A 70 -10.88 6.87 1.99
C ALA A 70 -11.17 7.82 3.16
N LYS A 71 -12.38 8.39 3.21
CA LYS A 71 -12.87 9.22 4.31
C LYS A 71 -12.94 8.43 5.61
N GLU A 72 -13.53 7.24 5.58
CA GLU A 72 -13.60 6.33 6.74
C GLU A 72 -12.22 5.97 7.28
N ARG A 73 -11.23 5.83 6.39
CA ARG A 73 -9.82 5.54 6.74
C ARG A 73 -9.03 6.77 7.18
N GLY A 74 -9.58 7.99 7.04
CA GLY A 74 -8.89 9.24 7.32
C GLY A 74 -7.61 9.47 6.50
N ASN A 75 -7.50 8.86 5.31
CA ASN A 75 -6.32 8.96 4.47
C ASN A 75 -6.48 10.09 3.45
N ARG A 76 -5.83 11.24 3.72
CA ARG A 76 -5.92 12.45 2.89
C ARG A 76 -5.47 12.24 1.44
N GLU A 77 -4.41 11.47 1.19
CA GLU A 77 -3.91 11.22 -0.18
C GLU A 77 -4.92 10.43 -1.01
N LEU A 78 -5.54 9.42 -0.40
CA LEU A 78 -6.61 8.65 -1.04
C LEU A 78 -7.87 9.49 -1.25
N ILE A 79 -8.21 10.37 -0.30
CA ILE A 79 -9.33 11.31 -0.47
C ILE A 79 -9.09 12.23 -1.67
N LEU A 80 -7.90 12.84 -1.77
CA LEU A 80 -7.55 13.72 -2.89
C LEU A 80 -7.49 12.96 -4.22
N SER A 81 -6.95 11.75 -4.22
CA SER A 81 -6.92 10.88 -5.40
C SER A 81 -8.31 10.48 -5.87
N ALA A 82 -9.21 10.12 -4.94
CA ALA A 82 -10.61 9.80 -5.24
C ALA A 82 -11.39 11.02 -5.74
N GLN A 83 -11.25 12.19 -5.09
CA GLN A 83 -11.85 13.44 -5.58
C GLN A 83 -11.34 13.80 -6.98
N MET A 84 -10.05 13.59 -7.25
CA MET A 84 -9.49 13.83 -8.58
C MET A 84 -10.16 12.95 -9.63
N ARG A 85 -10.34 11.64 -9.36
CA ARG A 85 -11.06 10.74 -10.28
C ARG A 85 -12.52 11.14 -10.43
N ARG A 86 -13.18 11.51 -9.34
CA ARG A 86 -14.57 11.99 -9.34
C ARG A 86 -14.75 13.22 -10.23
N ALA A 87 -13.87 14.23 -10.09
CA ALA A 87 -13.92 15.45 -10.89
C ALA A 87 -13.69 15.18 -12.39
N VAL A 88 -12.75 14.28 -12.72
CA VAL A 88 -12.50 13.88 -14.11
C VAL A 88 -13.72 13.16 -14.70
N SER A 89 -14.32 12.21 -13.97
CA SER A 89 -15.54 11.52 -14.44
C SER A 89 -16.71 12.47 -14.62
N LEU A 90 -16.92 13.43 -13.70
CA LEU A 90 -17.95 14.46 -13.82
C LEU A 90 -17.72 15.36 -15.05
N TYR A 91 -16.47 15.75 -15.31
CA TYR A 91 -16.12 16.52 -16.50
C TYR A 91 -16.45 15.75 -17.79
N GLN A 92 -16.15 14.44 -17.84
CA GLN A 92 -16.42 13.61 -19.01
C GLN A 92 -17.92 13.35 -19.21
N LEU A 93 -18.71 13.38 -18.14
CA LEU A 93 -20.18 13.39 -18.18
C LEU A 93 -20.77 14.78 -18.47
N GLU A 94 -19.93 15.75 -18.84
CA GLU A 94 -20.30 17.14 -19.13
C GLU A 94 -20.99 17.87 -17.97
N ARG A 95 -20.80 17.40 -16.74
CA ARG A 95 -21.27 18.05 -15.51
C ARG A 95 -20.20 19.04 -15.03
N TYR A 96 -19.98 20.09 -15.83
CA TYR A 96 -18.87 21.02 -15.64
C TYR A 96 -18.96 21.83 -14.33
N GLY A 97 -20.16 22.22 -13.90
CA GLY A 97 -20.36 22.88 -12.60
C GLY A 97 -19.92 21.99 -11.45
N ASP A 98 -20.42 20.75 -11.42
CA ASP A 98 -20.04 19.73 -10.44
C ASP A 98 -18.53 19.43 -10.46
N ALA A 99 -17.93 19.26 -11.65
CA ALA A 99 -16.50 19.03 -11.79
C ALA A 99 -15.69 20.21 -11.24
N GLY A 100 -16.10 21.45 -11.53
CA GLY A 100 -15.47 22.67 -11.03
C GLY A 100 -15.51 22.76 -9.51
N TYR A 101 -16.66 22.48 -8.92
CA TYR A 101 -16.82 22.43 -7.47
C TYR A 101 -15.84 21.45 -6.81
N VAL A 102 -15.67 20.25 -7.38
CA VAL A 102 -14.71 19.26 -6.84
C VAL A 102 -13.26 19.70 -7.06
N PHE A 103 -12.91 20.26 -8.23
CA PHE A 103 -11.56 20.79 -8.47
C PHE A 103 -11.21 21.92 -7.51
N GLU A 104 -12.15 22.79 -7.16
CA GLU A 104 -11.94 23.82 -6.14
C GLU A 104 -11.67 23.23 -4.75
N ILE A 105 -12.38 22.17 -4.37
CA ILE A 105 -12.13 21.46 -3.11
C ILE A 105 -10.70 20.91 -3.08
N ILE A 106 -10.26 20.26 -4.16
CA ILE A 106 -8.90 19.73 -4.27
C ILE A 106 -7.91 20.88 -4.16
N ALA A 107 -8.11 21.98 -4.91
CA ALA A 107 -7.23 23.15 -4.89
C ALA A 107 -7.15 23.80 -3.50
N LYS A 108 -8.27 23.92 -2.78
CA LYS A 108 -8.29 24.44 -1.39
C LYS A 108 -7.50 23.55 -0.44
N LYS A 109 -7.63 22.22 -0.58
CA LYS A 109 -6.91 21.26 0.27
C LYS A 109 -5.43 21.12 -0.09
N THR A 110 -5.00 21.45 -1.31
CA THR A 110 -3.59 21.38 -1.74
C THR A 110 -2.86 22.71 -1.65
N LYS A 111 -3.53 23.87 -1.69
CA LYS A 111 -2.90 25.19 -1.48
C LYS A 111 -2.24 25.38 -0.10
N SER A 112 -2.56 24.52 0.87
CA SER A 112 -1.86 24.47 2.16
C SER A 112 -0.47 23.81 2.07
N GLU A 113 -0.11 23.20 0.94
CA GLU A 113 1.24 22.68 0.66
C GLU A 113 2.01 23.75 -0.12
N LYS A 114 3.16 24.20 0.40
CA LYS A 114 4.07 25.09 -0.32
C LYS A 114 4.41 24.49 -1.69
N ALA A 115 4.52 25.35 -2.70
CA ALA A 115 4.95 24.97 -4.04
C ALA A 115 6.36 24.35 -4.02
N PRO A 116 6.65 23.34 -4.86
CA PRO A 116 7.99 22.79 -4.98
C PRO A 116 8.95 23.87 -5.49
N GLU A 117 10.02 24.12 -4.74
CA GLU A 117 10.94 25.23 -4.98
C GLU A 117 11.84 25.01 -6.21
N ASN A 118 11.91 23.79 -6.77
CA ASN A 118 12.85 23.48 -7.85
C ASN A 118 12.28 22.70 -9.05
N LYS A 119 12.79 23.04 -10.25
CA LYS A 119 12.45 22.44 -11.55
C LYS A 119 12.68 20.93 -11.62
N SER A 120 13.59 20.38 -10.81
CA SER A 120 13.87 18.94 -10.72
C SER A 120 12.69 18.15 -10.13
N GLU A 121 12.08 18.64 -9.05
CA GLU A 121 10.90 18.03 -8.45
C GLU A 121 9.68 18.13 -9.36
N GLN A 122 9.56 19.24 -10.09
CA GLN A 122 8.48 19.46 -11.06
C GLN A 122 8.58 18.49 -12.24
N VAL A 123 9.79 18.23 -12.75
CA VAL A 123 10.03 17.24 -13.82
C VAL A 123 9.86 15.81 -13.31
N GLN A 124 10.32 15.50 -12.09
CA GLN A 124 10.15 14.17 -11.49
C GLN A 124 8.69 13.84 -11.16
N ALA A 125 7.89 14.83 -10.73
CA ALA A 125 6.45 14.69 -10.56
C ALA A 125 5.70 14.55 -11.90
N ALA A 126 6.21 15.16 -12.98
CA ALA A 126 5.63 15.06 -14.32
C ALA A 126 6.00 13.78 -15.08
N MET A 127 7.12 13.12 -14.73
CA MET A 127 7.65 11.92 -15.39
C MET A 127 7.02 10.60 -14.90
N GLY A 128 6.05 10.65 -13.99
CA GLY A 128 5.22 9.51 -13.59
C GLY A 128 4.23 9.11 -14.67
N GLY A 129 4.74 8.53 -15.76
CA GLY A 129 3.94 8.02 -16.87
C GLY A 129 2.94 6.93 -16.43
N PRO A 130 1.88 6.69 -17.24
CA PRO A 130 0.90 5.66 -16.96
C PRO A 130 1.57 4.28 -17.12
N GLY A 131 1.91 3.62 -16.02
CA GLY A 131 2.41 2.24 -16.08
C GLY A 131 3.48 1.80 -15.08
N SER A 132 3.83 2.59 -14.05
CA SER A 132 4.67 2.05 -12.97
C SER A 132 3.83 1.19 -12.02
N GLY A 133 3.98 -0.13 -12.15
CA GLY A 133 3.31 -1.14 -11.33
C GLY A 133 3.72 -1.06 -9.86
N TRP A 134 2.70 -1.10 -9.00
CA TRP A 134 2.71 -1.15 -7.53
C TRP A 134 3.35 0.00 -6.74
N GLY A 135 2.50 0.63 -5.91
CA GLY A 135 2.87 0.82 -4.51
C GLY A 135 2.84 2.24 -3.94
N GLY A 136 1.83 3.04 -4.26
CA GLY A 136 1.46 4.21 -3.46
C GLY A 136 0.55 5.18 -4.22
N PRO A 137 -0.38 5.88 -3.56
CA PRO A 137 -1.09 7.02 -4.15
C PRO A 137 -0.10 8.19 -4.30
N ARG A 138 0.95 8.04 -5.13
CA ARG A 138 1.85 9.15 -5.43
C ARG A 138 1.14 10.10 -6.39
N ASN A 139 0.46 11.07 -5.80
CA ASN A 139 0.36 12.48 -6.17
C ASN A 139 0.39 12.86 -7.67
N ASN A 140 -0.25 12.08 -8.54
CA ASN A 140 -0.49 12.55 -9.90
C ASN A 140 -1.65 13.56 -9.94
N TYR A 141 -2.42 13.75 -8.86
CA TYR A 141 -3.48 14.76 -8.83
C TYR A 141 -2.89 16.17 -8.92
N SER A 142 -1.81 16.49 -8.20
CA SER A 142 -1.20 17.83 -8.23
C SER A 142 -0.68 18.21 -9.62
N ALA A 143 -0.04 17.26 -10.32
CA ALA A 143 0.41 17.44 -11.70
C ALA A 143 -0.75 17.53 -12.71
N GLN A 144 -1.85 16.78 -12.49
CA GLN A 144 -3.01 16.80 -13.37
C GLN A 144 -3.91 18.03 -13.16
N MET A 145 -3.94 18.63 -11.95
CA MET A 145 -4.86 19.72 -11.60
C MET A 145 -4.82 20.92 -12.56
N PRO A 146 -3.65 21.49 -12.93
CA PRO A 146 -3.61 22.62 -13.88
C PRO A 146 -4.19 22.26 -15.25
N ILE A 147 -3.92 21.04 -15.74
CA ILE A 147 -4.38 20.56 -17.05
C ILE A 147 -5.91 20.47 -17.06
N TRP A 148 -6.49 19.87 -16.04
CA TRP A 148 -7.95 19.71 -15.96
C TRP A 148 -8.66 21.02 -15.66
N THR A 149 -8.06 21.90 -14.85
CA THR A 149 -8.62 23.24 -14.60
C THR A 149 -8.67 24.06 -15.89
N ALA A 150 -7.61 24.03 -16.70
CA ALA A 150 -7.59 24.70 -18.00
C ALA A 150 -8.62 24.13 -18.97
N LYS A 151 -8.76 22.79 -19.03
CA LYS A 151 -9.80 22.12 -19.83
C LYS A 151 -11.21 22.54 -19.41
N LEU A 152 -11.47 22.58 -18.10
CA LEU A 152 -12.75 23.01 -17.55
C LEU A 152 -13.03 24.47 -17.89
N GLN A 153 -12.08 25.38 -17.66
CA GLN A 153 -12.23 26.80 -17.98
C GLN A 153 -12.56 27.03 -19.45
N ARG A 154 -11.89 26.29 -20.35
CA ARG A 154 -12.21 26.33 -21.78
C ARG A 154 -13.66 25.91 -22.05
N LYS A 155 -14.11 24.81 -21.44
CA LYS A 155 -15.49 24.33 -21.63
C LYS A 155 -16.53 25.28 -21.06
N LEU A 156 -16.27 25.86 -19.89
CA LEU A 156 -17.15 26.86 -19.30
C LEU A 156 -17.21 28.16 -20.12
N ALA A 157 -16.13 28.53 -20.83
CA ALA A 157 -16.13 29.69 -21.72
C ALA A 157 -16.88 29.44 -23.04
N GLU A 158 -16.95 28.18 -23.50
CA GLU A 158 -17.70 27.77 -24.69
C GLU A 158 -19.23 27.71 -24.41
N LEU A 159 -19.66 27.64 -23.15
CA LEU A 159 -21.05 27.47 -22.74
C LEU A 159 -21.71 28.79 -22.28
N PRO A 160 -23.02 28.96 -22.49
CA PRO A 160 -23.79 30.03 -21.85
C PRO A 160 -23.71 29.93 -20.32
N LYS A 161 -23.75 31.08 -19.64
CA LYS A 161 -23.68 31.12 -18.16
C LYS A 161 -24.85 30.39 -17.48
N ASP A 162 -26.00 30.34 -18.13
CA ASP A 162 -27.22 29.72 -17.60
C ASP A 162 -27.40 28.25 -18.06
N ASP A 163 -26.37 27.63 -18.63
CA ASP A 163 -26.44 26.23 -19.06
C ASP A 163 -26.56 25.29 -17.83
N PRO A 164 -27.50 24.31 -17.84
CA PRO A 164 -27.64 23.36 -16.75
C PRO A 164 -26.35 22.58 -16.44
N LYS A 165 -25.46 22.40 -17.42
CA LYS A 165 -24.14 21.77 -17.24
C LYS A 165 -23.20 22.56 -16.34
N CYS A 166 -23.43 23.86 -16.18
CA CYS A 166 -22.67 24.74 -15.30
C CYS A 166 -23.21 24.74 -13.85
N THR A 167 -24.34 24.07 -13.60
CA THR A 167 -24.96 24.02 -12.27
C THR A 167 -24.20 23.08 -11.33
N VAL A 168 -24.05 23.48 -10.07
CA VAL A 168 -23.52 22.62 -9.00
C VAL A 168 -24.69 21.95 -8.28
N SER A 169 -24.75 20.63 -8.35
CA SER A 169 -25.79 19.77 -7.78
C SER A 169 -25.28 18.81 -6.71
N ILE A 170 -23.96 18.70 -6.56
CA ILE A 170 -23.31 17.73 -5.66
C ILE A 170 -22.72 18.37 -4.40
N THR A 171 -22.51 17.54 -3.39
CA THR A 171 -21.78 17.88 -2.16
C THR A 171 -20.34 17.34 -2.19
N GLU A 172 -19.49 17.84 -1.29
CA GLU A 172 -18.08 17.38 -1.15
C GLU A 172 -18.01 15.86 -0.95
N PHE A 173 -18.89 15.32 -0.11
CA PHE A 173 -19.05 13.90 0.13
C PHE A 173 -20.49 13.48 -0.22
N PRO A 174 -20.70 12.51 -1.11
CA PRO A 174 -22.03 11.97 -1.38
C PRO A 174 -22.64 11.36 -0.11
N SER A 175 -23.95 11.55 0.09
CA SER A 175 -24.62 11.14 1.34
C SER A 175 -25.06 9.67 1.36
N SER A 176 -25.14 9.00 0.20
CA SER A 176 -25.68 7.65 0.07
C SER A 176 -24.91 6.78 -0.94
N THR A 177 -23.60 6.71 -0.81
CA THR A 177 -22.80 5.80 -1.65
C THR A 177 -22.89 4.37 -1.13
N TYR A 178 -23.54 3.49 -1.89
CA TYR A 178 -23.56 2.07 -1.63
C TYR A 178 -22.19 1.45 -1.90
N ILE A 179 -21.67 0.66 -0.95
CA ILE A 179 -20.42 -0.08 -1.11
C ILE A 179 -20.79 -1.54 -1.38
N PRO A 180 -20.49 -2.08 -2.57
CA PRO A 180 -20.75 -3.47 -2.90
C PRO A 180 -20.08 -4.45 -1.92
N THR A 181 -20.78 -5.51 -1.58
CA THR A 181 -20.27 -6.63 -0.79
C THR A 181 -19.30 -7.48 -1.60
N GLY A 182 -18.46 -8.27 -0.91
CA GLY A 182 -17.51 -9.16 -1.58
C GLY A 182 -18.18 -10.16 -2.53
N ASP A 183 -19.36 -10.67 -2.15
CA ASP A 183 -20.13 -11.61 -2.95
C ASP A 183 -20.71 -10.94 -4.20
N GLU A 184 -21.30 -9.75 -4.09
CA GLU A 184 -21.80 -9.00 -5.26
C GLU A 184 -20.67 -8.67 -6.24
N VAL A 185 -19.48 -8.31 -5.74
CA VAL A 185 -18.32 -8.05 -6.59
C VAL A 185 -17.77 -9.35 -7.20
N LYS A 186 -17.87 -10.47 -6.49
CA LYS A 186 -17.50 -11.79 -7.02
C LYS A 186 -18.43 -12.21 -8.16
N ASP A 187 -19.72 -11.95 -8.04
CA ASP A 187 -20.68 -12.20 -9.11
C ASP A 187 -20.41 -11.33 -10.33
N GLN A 188 -20.09 -10.04 -10.12
CA GLN A 188 -19.63 -9.15 -11.20
C GLN A 188 -18.36 -9.68 -11.88
N TRP A 189 -17.40 -10.16 -11.10
CA TRP A 189 -16.17 -10.75 -11.64
C TRP A 189 -16.44 -12.01 -12.47
N ASN A 190 -17.32 -12.89 -11.98
CA ASN A 190 -17.71 -14.10 -12.71
C ASN A 190 -18.39 -13.77 -14.05
N ALA A 191 -19.29 -12.78 -14.07
CA ALA A 191 -19.95 -12.31 -15.28
C ALA A 191 -18.93 -11.76 -16.30
N LEU A 192 -18.01 -10.90 -15.86
CA LEU A 192 -16.97 -10.35 -16.72
C LEU A 192 -16.02 -11.43 -17.28
N LYS A 193 -15.77 -12.49 -16.52
CA LYS A 193 -14.96 -13.62 -16.97
C LYS A 193 -15.69 -14.45 -18.03
N ALA A 194 -16.99 -14.67 -17.84
CA ALA A 194 -17.82 -15.41 -18.79
C ALA A 194 -17.89 -14.71 -20.16
N ASP A 195 -18.03 -13.39 -20.19
CA ASP A 195 -18.01 -12.61 -21.44
C ASP A 195 -16.70 -12.77 -22.22
N ASN A 196 -15.58 -12.99 -21.53
CA ASN A 196 -14.27 -13.19 -22.14
C ASN A 196 -14.08 -14.62 -22.70
N ASP A 197 -14.74 -15.62 -22.09
CA ASP A 197 -14.73 -17.02 -22.55
C ASP A 197 -15.69 -17.25 -23.72
N VAL A 198 -16.76 -16.46 -23.79
CA VAL A 198 -17.72 -16.47 -24.91
C VAL A 198 -17.20 -15.67 -26.13
N GLY A 199 -16.11 -14.90 -25.98
CA GLY A 199 -15.46 -14.11 -27.03
C GLY A 199 -14.88 -14.88 -28.23
N MET A 200 -15.05 -16.21 -28.30
CA MET A 200 -14.79 -17.04 -29.49
C MET A 200 -16.08 -17.49 -30.22
N ALA A 201 -17.26 -16.98 -29.86
CA ALA A 201 -18.49 -17.17 -30.63
C ALA A 201 -19.40 -15.93 -30.51
N GLY A 202 -19.77 -15.36 -31.65
CA GLY A 202 -20.30 -14.00 -31.74
C GLY A 202 -21.66 -13.70 -31.10
N SER A 203 -21.87 -12.39 -30.95
CA SER A 203 -23.13 -11.62 -30.93
C SER A 203 -23.87 -11.36 -29.61
N SER A 204 -23.65 -10.12 -29.12
CA SER A 204 -24.62 -9.13 -28.64
C SER A 204 -25.89 -9.58 -27.93
N GLN A 205 -25.99 -9.26 -26.63
CA GLN A 205 -27.20 -8.68 -26.03
C GLN A 205 -26.84 -7.80 -24.83
N LYS A 206 -27.15 -6.50 -24.94
CA LYS A 206 -27.08 -5.52 -23.86
C LYS A 206 -28.18 -5.82 -22.84
N ASN A 207 -27.82 -6.05 -21.57
CA ASN A 207 -28.76 -5.91 -20.46
C ASN A 207 -28.39 -4.65 -19.67
N GLU A 208 -29.21 -3.62 -19.84
CA GLU A 208 -29.15 -2.35 -19.14
C GLU A 208 -29.77 -2.54 -17.74
N PHE A 209 -28.96 -2.46 -16.69
CA PHE A 209 -29.43 -2.45 -15.31
C PHE A 209 -29.83 -1.02 -14.93
N GLN A 210 -31.13 -0.77 -14.81
CA GLN A 210 -31.68 0.51 -14.35
C GLN A 210 -32.02 0.44 -12.85
N PRO A 211 -31.54 1.34 -12.00
CA PRO A 211 -31.97 1.40 -10.60
C PRO A 211 -33.36 2.07 -10.49
N PRO A 212 -34.23 1.65 -9.56
CA PRO A 212 -35.61 2.14 -9.50
C PRO A 212 -35.66 3.55 -8.90
N LYS A 213 -36.40 4.45 -9.56
CA LYS A 213 -36.87 5.71 -8.95
C LYS A 213 -38.36 5.57 -8.54
N PRO A 214 -38.77 6.25 -7.46
CA PRO A 214 -40.09 6.09 -6.87
C PRO A 214 -41.12 7.01 -7.54
N GLN A 215 -42.34 6.52 -7.79
CA GLN A 215 -43.49 7.39 -8.05
C GLN A 215 -44.77 6.90 -7.35
N ILE A 216 -45.43 7.89 -6.76
CA ILE A 216 -46.69 7.86 -6.03
C ILE A 216 -47.85 8.12 -7.01
N SER A 217 -49.04 7.62 -6.64
CA SER A 217 -50.42 8.00 -6.99
C SER A 217 -51.17 7.31 -8.16
N ALA A 218 -52.10 6.46 -7.71
CA ALA A 218 -53.56 6.49 -7.91
C ALA A 218 -54.21 5.90 -9.20
N GLY A 219 -55.11 4.92 -8.96
CA GLY A 219 -56.25 4.60 -9.84
C GLY A 219 -56.52 3.11 -10.05
N SER A 220 -57.60 2.60 -9.42
CA SER A 220 -58.28 1.29 -9.52
C SER A 220 -58.08 0.47 -10.82
N THR A 221 -58.07 -0.87 -10.82
CA THR A 221 -59.20 -1.75 -10.44
C THR A 221 -58.73 -3.22 -10.33
N LEU A 222 -59.34 -3.95 -9.41
CA LEU A 222 -59.00 -5.29 -8.89
C LEU A 222 -59.29 -6.47 -9.86
N SER A 223 -58.57 -7.59 -9.67
CA SER A 223 -59.07 -8.95 -9.94
C SER A 223 -58.81 -9.85 -8.70
N PRO A 224 -59.76 -10.72 -8.30
CA PRO A 224 -59.85 -11.28 -6.95
C PRO A 224 -59.27 -12.70 -6.85
N ALA A 225 -57.94 -12.84 -6.95
CA ALA A 225 -57.29 -14.16 -6.87
C ALA A 225 -56.10 -14.28 -5.90
N GLU A 226 -55.66 -13.19 -5.25
CA GLU A 226 -54.49 -13.23 -4.34
C GLU A 226 -54.83 -12.87 -2.88
N ALA A 227 -56.11 -12.86 -2.52
CA ALA A 227 -56.60 -12.54 -1.18
C ALA A 227 -56.72 -13.77 -0.23
N ALA A 228 -56.17 -14.93 -0.58
CA ALA A 228 -56.38 -16.18 0.17
C ALA A 228 -55.10 -16.82 0.75
N LEU A 229 -53.95 -16.14 0.75
CA LEU A 229 -52.72 -16.66 1.36
C LEU A 229 -52.08 -15.70 2.38
N ALA A 230 -52.91 -14.95 3.08
CA ALA A 230 -52.48 -14.09 4.19
C ALA A 230 -53.36 -14.37 5.42
N SER A 231 -53.17 -15.53 6.06
CA SER A 231 -53.58 -15.80 7.45
C SER A 231 -53.03 -17.15 7.92
N GLN A 232 -51.73 -17.21 8.27
CA GLN A 232 -51.19 -18.15 9.28
C GLN A 232 -49.68 -17.94 9.46
N ILE A 233 -49.29 -16.91 10.22
CA ILE A 233 -48.01 -16.95 10.95
C ILE A 233 -48.25 -16.32 12.32
N GLN A 234 -48.47 -17.16 13.33
CA GLN A 234 -48.13 -16.85 14.71
C GLN A 234 -47.08 -17.84 15.19
N ILE A 235 -45.95 -17.25 15.62
CA ILE A 235 -45.10 -17.64 16.74
C ILE A 235 -44.42 -19.01 16.64
N SER A 236 -43.14 -18.99 16.26
CA SER A 236 -42.13 -19.78 16.96
C SER A 236 -40.82 -19.00 17.03
N ASN A 237 -40.52 -18.58 18.26
CA ASN A 237 -39.28 -17.97 18.69
C ASN A 237 -38.26 -19.12 18.84
N ILE A 238 -37.21 -19.15 18.02
CA ILE A 238 -36.03 -19.98 18.28
C ILE A 238 -34.78 -19.14 18.04
N SER A 239 -34.10 -18.89 19.15
CA SER A 239 -32.81 -18.27 19.33
C SER A 239 -31.71 -18.94 18.48
N SER A 240 -30.92 -18.13 17.76
CA SER A 240 -29.55 -18.42 17.32
C SER A 240 -28.84 -17.10 16.98
N PRO A 241 -27.52 -17.00 17.17
CA PRO A 241 -26.93 -15.88 17.89
C PRO A 241 -26.73 -14.65 17.02
N ALA A 242 -27.03 -13.49 17.62
CA ALA A 242 -26.61 -12.19 17.15
C ALA A 242 -25.07 -12.14 17.10
N THR A 243 -24.51 -11.93 15.91
CA THR A 243 -23.14 -11.42 15.81
C THR A 243 -23.22 -9.92 16.09
N SER A 244 -22.96 -9.58 17.35
CA SER A 244 -22.78 -8.23 17.86
C SER A 244 -21.78 -7.42 17.02
N ILE A 245 -22.16 -6.21 16.65
CA ILE A 245 -21.22 -5.16 16.23
C ILE A 245 -20.43 -4.77 17.48
N SER A 246 -19.17 -5.19 17.56
CA SER A 246 -18.25 -4.70 18.59
C SER A 246 -17.78 -3.28 18.22
N PRO A 247 -17.73 -2.32 19.16
CA PRO A 247 -17.31 -0.95 18.90
C PRO A 247 -15.78 -0.86 18.69
N GLY A 248 -15.37 0.14 17.89
CA GLY A 248 -14.02 0.68 17.66
C GLY A 248 -12.79 -0.07 18.20
N LYS A 249 -12.11 -0.85 17.36
CA LYS A 249 -10.75 -1.34 17.67
C LYS A 249 -9.70 -0.39 17.06
N VAL A 250 -8.86 0.22 17.90
CA VAL A 250 -7.77 1.10 17.47
C VAL A 250 -6.78 0.28 16.64
N ARG A 251 -6.43 0.78 15.45
CA ARG A 251 -5.47 0.11 14.58
C ARG A 251 -4.09 0.12 15.25
N HIS A 252 -3.46 -1.04 15.31
CA HIS A 252 -2.10 -1.18 15.75
C HIS A 252 -1.27 -1.92 14.70
N GLU A 253 0.04 -1.73 14.75
CA GLU A 253 1.02 -2.54 14.03
C GLU A 253 2.17 -2.86 14.97
N TRP A 254 2.97 -3.86 14.63
CA TRP A 254 4.16 -4.17 15.37
C TRP A 254 5.26 -4.67 14.46
N TYR A 255 6.49 -4.44 14.90
CA TYR A 255 7.68 -5.04 14.33
C TYR A 255 8.63 -5.42 15.46
N GLN A 256 9.68 -6.16 15.13
CA GLN A 256 10.67 -6.58 16.11
C GLN A 256 12.07 -6.47 15.56
N SER A 257 13.01 -6.25 16.46
CA SER A 257 14.44 -6.39 16.26
C SER A 257 14.93 -7.62 17.04
N GLN A 258 16.23 -7.87 17.07
CA GLN A 258 16.80 -8.96 17.89
C GLN A 258 16.46 -8.78 19.38
N ASP A 259 16.41 -7.52 19.85
CA ASP A 259 16.35 -7.21 21.28
C ASP A 259 15.02 -6.58 21.74
N SER A 260 14.18 -6.11 20.81
CA SER A 260 12.98 -5.34 21.15
C SER A 260 11.81 -5.69 20.25
N VAL A 261 10.60 -5.51 20.78
CA VAL A 261 9.33 -5.55 20.06
C VAL A 261 8.73 -4.15 20.14
N VAL A 262 8.41 -3.55 19.00
CA VAL A 262 7.81 -2.22 18.95
C VAL A 262 6.37 -2.35 18.50
N VAL A 263 5.44 -1.93 19.34
CA VAL A 263 4.00 -1.90 19.07
C VAL A 263 3.56 -0.44 18.91
N THR A 264 2.95 -0.11 17.77
CA THR A 264 2.47 1.23 17.47
C THR A 264 0.96 1.23 17.38
N LEU A 265 0.29 1.98 18.25
CA LEU A 265 -1.14 2.24 18.20
C LEU A 265 -1.40 3.58 17.51
N TYR A 266 -2.21 3.57 16.45
CA TYR A 266 -2.52 4.76 15.67
C TYR A 266 -3.72 5.50 16.24
N VAL A 267 -3.44 6.44 17.14
CA VAL A 267 -4.46 7.26 17.79
C VAL A 267 -3.99 8.72 17.90
N LYS A 268 -4.89 9.65 17.56
CA LYS A 268 -4.59 11.08 17.46
C LYS A 268 -5.10 11.83 18.67
N GLY A 269 -4.33 12.83 19.11
CA GLY A 269 -4.80 13.83 20.08
C GLY A 269 -4.87 13.34 21.52
N ILE A 270 -4.04 12.36 21.90
CA ILE A 270 -3.93 11.91 23.29
C ILE A 270 -2.85 12.72 24.02
N PRO A 271 -3.17 13.35 25.17
CA PRO A 271 -2.16 13.97 26.01
C PRO A 271 -1.29 12.92 26.70
N HIS A 272 0.01 13.19 26.82
CA HIS A 272 1.00 12.24 27.38
C HIS A 272 0.65 11.76 28.81
N GLU A 273 -0.10 12.57 29.57
CA GLU A 273 -0.45 12.31 30.97
C GLU A 273 -1.75 11.51 31.15
N SER A 274 -2.57 11.32 30.10
CA SER A 274 -3.86 10.63 30.20
C SER A 274 -3.81 9.15 29.80
N VAL A 275 -2.61 8.57 29.68
CA VAL A 275 -2.43 7.17 29.31
C VAL A 275 -2.05 6.39 30.56
N ALA A 276 -2.92 5.50 31.01
CA ALA A 276 -2.62 4.55 32.08
C ALA A 276 -1.97 3.30 31.48
N ILE A 277 -0.85 2.87 32.06
CA ILE A 277 0.00 1.81 31.52
C ILE A 277 0.35 0.85 32.66
N ASP A 278 0.10 -0.44 32.45
CA ASP A 278 0.57 -1.53 33.32
C ASP A 278 1.45 -2.47 32.49
N LEU A 279 2.72 -2.58 32.86
CA LEU A 279 3.74 -3.39 32.19
C LEU A 279 4.29 -4.42 33.17
N LYS A 280 4.11 -5.70 32.85
CA LYS A 280 4.69 -6.84 33.59
C LYS A 280 5.49 -7.70 32.62
N GLU A 281 6.14 -8.74 33.12
CA GLU A 281 7.02 -9.58 32.29
C GLU A 281 6.27 -10.24 31.13
N ASP A 282 5.03 -10.65 31.33
CA ASP A 282 4.21 -11.41 30.38
C ASP A 282 2.89 -10.69 30.03
N PHE A 283 2.71 -9.46 30.48
CA PHE A 283 1.45 -8.72 30.36
C PHE A 283 1.69 -7.26 30.05
N VAL A 284 0.91 -6.72 29.10
CA VAL A 284 0.86 -5.28 28.82
C VAL A 284 -0.60 -4.84 28.76
N SER A 285 -0.96 -3.83 29.54
CA SER A 285 -2.25 -3.15 29.40
C SER A 285 -2.07 -1.65 29.31
N LEU A 286 -2.84 -1.05 28.43
CA LEU A 286 -2.76 0.37 28.11
C LEU A 286 -4.18 0.92 27.93
N GLN A 287 -4.54 1.89 28.76
CA GLN A 287 -5.86 2.52 28.76
C GLN A 287 -5.72 4.01 28.47
N PHE A 288 -6.55 4.55 27.58
CA PHE A 288 -6.53 5.97 27.24
C PHE A 288 -7.88 6.49 26.73
N PRO A 289 -8.18 7.78 26.91
CA PRO A 289 -9.39 8.38 26.36
C PRO A 289 -9.27 8.61 24.85
N LEU A 290 -10.27 8.18 24.09
CA LEU A 290 -10.42 8.52 22.68
C LEU A 290 -11.01 9.94 22.53
N PRO A 291 -10.71 10.66 21.43
CA PRO A 291 -11.34 11.94 21.11
C PRO A 291 -12.88 11.87 20.94
N SER A 292 -13.45 10.67 20.84
CA SER A 292 -14.90 10.42 20.84
C SER A 292 -15.53 10.48 22.23
N GLY A 293 -14.74 10.62 23.29
CA GLY A 293 -15.20 10.65 24.69
C GLY A 293 -15.34 9.27 25.35
N SER A 294 -14.91 8.19 24.69
CA SER A 294 -14.90 6.82 25.24
C SER A 294 -13.48 6.43 25.66
N GLU A 295 -13.33 5.71 26.77
CA GLU A 295 -12.04 5.10 27.14
C GLU A 295 -11.78 3.87 26.27
N TYR A 296 -10.52 3.69 25.87
CA TYR A 296 -10.08 2.58 25.05
C TYR A 296 -9.02 1.79 25.78
N ASP A 297 -9.23 0.47 25.83
CA ASP A 297 -8.35 -0.48 26.49
C ASP A 297 -7.65 -1.36 25.45
N PHE A 298 -6.33 -1.40 25.53
CA PHE A 298 -5.48 -2.28 24.76
C PHE A 298 -4.70 -3.17 25.70
N THR A 299 -5.04 -4.46 25.72
CA THR A 299 -4.42 -5.46 26.60
C THR A 299 -3.85 -6.59 25.77
N LEU A 300 -2.60 -6.97 26.04
CA LEU A 300 -1.91 -8.14 25.52
C LEU A 300 -1.61 -9.06 26.70
N ASP A 301 -2.32 -10.19 26.75
CA ASP A 301 -2.25 -11.16 27.85
C ASP A 301 -2.54 -12.59 27.35
N PRO A 302 -1.59 -13.53 27.42
CA PRO A 302 -0.17 -13.34 27.73
C PRO A 302 0.61 -12.83 26.51
N LEU A 303 1.75 -12.19 26.73
CA LEU A 303 2.72 -11.89 25.68
C LEU A 303 3.34 -13.19 25.14
N TYR A 304 3.80 -13.16 23.89
CA TYR A 304 4.46 -14.31 23.26
C TYR A 304 5.70 -14.79 24.03
N ALA A 305 6.46 -13.86 24.62
CA ALA A 305 7.57 -14.18 25.50
C ALA A 305 7.77 -13.07 26.54
N ALA A 306 8.54 -13.38 27.59
CA ALA A 306 8.82 -12.43 28.64
C ALA A 306 9.60 -11.20 28.15
N ILE A 307 9.19 -10.03 28.62
CA ILE A 307 9.84 -8.74 28.40
C ILE A 307 10.50 -8.25 29.69
N ASN A 308 11.41 -7.28 29.59
CA ASN A 308 11.94 -6.54 30.73
C ASN A 308 11.15 -5.21 30.86
N PRO A 309 10.27 -5.06 31.86
CA PRO A 309 9.47 -3.85 32.02
C PRO A 309 10.32 -2.60 32.31
N ALA A 310 11.44 -2.74 33.02
CA ALA A 310 12.29 -1.61 33.41
C ALA A 310 13.02 -0.96 32.23
N GLU A 311 13.32 -1.73 31.18
CA GLU A 311 13.95 -1.25 29.95
C GLU A 311 12.94 -0.98 28.82
N SER A 312 11.66 -1.24 29.08
CA SER A 312 10.59 -0.97 28.12
C SER A 312 10.14 0.48 28.21
N LYS A 313 9.90 1.11 27.07
CA LYS A 313 9.58 2.55 26.97
C LYS A 313 8.27 2.76 26.24
N VAL A 314 7.45 3.67 26.77
CA VAL A 314 6.25 4.16 26.08
C VAL A 314 6.46 5.61 25.64
N SER A 315 6.10 5.91 24.40
CA SER A 315 6.20 7.23 23.79
C SER A 315 4.85 7.62 23.21
N VAL A 316 4.17 8.55 23.87
CA VAL A 316 2.93 9.15 23.35
C VAL A 316 3.29 10.28 22.40
N LYS A 317 3.02 10.09 21.11
CA LYS A 317 3.16 11.11 20.06
C LYS A 317 1.78 11.61 19.65
N GLY A 318 1.69 12.84 19.13
CA GLY A 318 0.40 13.45 18.80
C GLY A 318 -0.48 12.67 17.80
N THR A 319 0.11 11.73 17.05
CA THR A 319 -0.59 10.88 16.06
C THR A 319 -0.55 9.38 16.35
N LYS A 320 0.18 8.95 17.40
CA LYS A 320 0.35 7.53 17.74
C LYS A 320 0.93 7.34 19.13
N ILE A 321 0.67 6.19 19.74
CA ILE A 321 1.38 5.70 20.92
C ILE A 321 2.33 4.60 20.46
N GLU A 322 3.62 4.73 20.79
CA GLU A 322 4.62 3.69 20.51
C GLU A 322 5.06 3.04 21.83
N LEU A 323 4.97 1.72 21.91
CA LEU A 323 5.50 0.90 22.99
C LEU A 323 6.71 0.15 22.47
N THR A 324 7.88 0.44 23.02
CA THR A 324 9.10 -0.32 22.79
C THR A 324 9.30 -1.28 23.95
N LEU A 325 8.97 -2.54 23.74
CA LEU A 325 9.10 -3.62 24.72
C LEU A 325 10.47 -4.28 24.56
N ARG A 326 11.28 -4.30 25.61
CA ARG A 326 12.59 -4.98 25.60
C ARG A 326 12.39 -6.47 25.83
N LYS A 327 12.90 -7.32 24.95
CA LYS A 327 12.83 -8.78 25.14
C LYS A 327 13.74 -9.19 26.29
N LYS A 328 13.26 -10.09 27.16
CA LYS A 328 14.09 -10.65 28.25
C LYS A 328 15.22 -11.52 27.71
N THR A 329 14.97 -12.24 26.61
CA THR A 329 15.97 -13.04 25.89
C THR A 329 16.28 -12.40 24.54
N ALA A 330 17.50 -11.85 24.40
CA ALA A 330 18.00 -11.30 23.15
C ALA A 330 18.07 -12.38 22.05
N GLY A 331 17.67 -12.04 20.83
CA GLY A 331 17.65 -12.95 19.68
C GLY A 331 16.39 -13.83 19.58
N GLN A 332 15.49 -13.83 20.58
CA GLN A 332 14.25 -14.59 20.51
C GLN A 332 13.29 -13.99 19.47
N LYS A 333 12.88 -14.77 18.48
CA LYS A 333 11.95 -14.34 17.42
C LYS A 333 10.51 -14.55 17.84
N TRP A 334 9.71 -13.49 17.81
CA TRP A 334 8.29 -13.54 18.12
C TRP A 334 7.49 -13.86 16.84
N GLY A 335 6.68 -14.91 16.87
CA GLY A 335 5.77 -15.24 15.76
C GLY A 335 4.48 -14.42 15.78
N THR A 336 4.05 -14.05 16.98
CA THR A 336 2.83 -13.26 17.28
C THR A 336 3.13 -12.32 18.45
N LEU A 337 2.24 -11.34 18.73
CA LEU A 337 2.36 -10.50 19.92
C LEU A 337 1.85 -11.21 21.18
N GLU A 338 0.76 -11.95 21.04
CA GLU A 338 0.13 -12.71 22.11
C GLU A 338 0.60 -14.16 22.07
N GLY A 339 0.87 -14.71 23.24
CA GLY A 339 1.12 -16.13 23.47
C GLY A 339 -0.21 -16.87 23.66
N SER A 340 -0.25 -18.15 23.32
CA SER A 340 -1.37 -19.01 23.71
C SER A 340 -1.03 -19.69 25.02
N ALA A 341 -1.89 -19.54 26.04
CA ALA A 341 -1.74 -20.20 27.33
C ALA A 341 -1.78 -21.75 27.25
N ALA A 342 -1.93 -22.34 26.06
CA ALA A 342 -2.02 -23.77 25.84
C ALA A 342 -0.71 -24.44 25.38
N ASN A 343 0.40 -23.73 25.12
CA ASN A 343 1.70 -24.36 24.84
C ASN A 343 2.86 -23.43 25.23
N PRO A 344 3.74 -23.84 26.17
CA PRO A 344 5.06 -23.22 26.30
C PRO A 344 5.82 -23.36 24.98
N PRO A 345 6.66 -22.38 24.59
CA PRO A 345 7.56 -22.58 23.46
C PRO A 345 8.50 -23.75 23.78
N GLU A 346 8.35 -24.86 23.06
CA GLU A 346 9.44 -25.80 22.86
C GLU A 346 10.60 -25.01 22.27
N ILE A 347 11.60 -24.81 23.12
CA ILE A 347 12.97 -24.57 22.70
C ILE A 347 13.29 -25.71 21.74
N ILE A 348 13.56 -25.41 20.47
CA ILE A 348 14.20 -26.37 19.57
C ILE A 348 15.65 -26.49 20.05
N ASP A 349 15.80 -27.17 21.18
CA ASP A 349 17.04 -27.80 21.59
C ASP A 349 17.21 -29.00 20.66
N ARG A 350 18.23 -28.88 19.82
CA ARG A 350 18.80 -29.99 19.06
C ARG A 350 19.00 -31.17 20.03
N PRO A 351 18.46 -32.36 19.75
CA PRO A 351 18.51 -33.45 20.71
C PRO A 351 19.96 -33.84 21.00
N ALA A 352 20.29 -33.79 22.29
CA ALA A 352 21.44 -34.46 22.87
C ALA A 352 21.31 -35.97 22.58
N ALA A 353 22.10 -36.45 21.62
CA ALA A 353 22.40 -37.86 21.50
C ALA A 353 23.61 -38.19 22.39
N GLN A 354 23.51 -39.36 23.01
CA GLN A 354 24.32 -39.86 24.10
C GLN A 354 25.80 -40.07 23.77
N ILE A 355 26.59 -40.07 24.85
CA ILE A 355 28.03 -40.36 24.96
C ILE A 355 28.38 -41.77 24.44
N ALA A 356 29.34 -41.88 23.50
CA ALA A 356 30.45 -42.85 23.42
C ALA A 356 31.25 -42.65 22.09
N PRO A 357 32.48 -43.20 21.92
CA PRO A 357 33.76 -42.48 22.02
C PRO A 357 34.45 -42.15 20.68
N ALA A 358 35.49 -41.32 20.79
CA ALA A 358 36.31 -40.74 19.72
C ALA A 358 36.93 -41.76 18.75
N ILE A 359 36.81 -41.49 17.44
CA ILE A 359 37.74 -41.96 16.41
C ILE A 359 37.93 -40.84 15.36
N SER A 360 39.19 -40.56 15.10
CA SER A 360 39.75 -39.62 14.12
C SER A 360 39.20 -39.76 12.70
N GLY A 361 38.80 -38.63 12.10
CA GLY A 361 38.63 -38.47 10.65
C GLY A 361 39.68 -37.49 10.08
N PRO A 362 40.07 -37.63 8.80
CA PRO A 362 41.38 -37.22 8.31
C PRO A 362 41.50 -35.73 7.99
N SER A 363 42.66 -35.20 8.38
CA SER A 363 43.21 -33.92 7.95
C SER A 363 43.44 -33.93 6.43
N TYR A 364 42.78 -33.04 5.69
CA TYR A 364 43.07 -32.84 4.26
C TYR A 364 44.23 -31.83 4.07
N PRO A 365 45.08 -32.04 3.05
CA PRO A 365 46.36 -31.35 2.93
C PRO A 365 46.19 -29.95 2.32
N THR A 366 46.87 -28.99 2.95
CA THR A 366 47.13 -27.67 2.40
C THR A 366 48.08 -27.77 1.20
N SER A 367 47.62 -27.27 0.06
CA SER A 367 48.40 -27.18 -1.18
C SER A 367 48.00 -25.92 -1.93
N SER A 368 48.44 -24.76 -1.45
CA SER A 368 48.77 -23.65 -2.35
C SER A 368 49.90 -22.83 -1.75
N ARG A 369 51.01 -22.74 -2.50
CA ARG A 369 52.29 -22.09 -2.17
C ARG A 369 52.24 -20.55 -2.16
N HIS A 370 51.05 -19.96 -2.10
CA HIS A 370 50.87 -18.54 -1.81
C HIS A 370 49.80 -18.42 -0.72
N GLY A 371 50.25 -18.07 0.49
CA GLY A 371 49.41 -17.93 1.66
C GLY A 371 48.27 -16.94 1.46
N THR A 372 47.24 -17.07 2.29
CA THR A 372 46.10 -16.17 2.38
C THR A 372 46.57 -14.72 2.41
N LYS A 373 46.20 -13.96 1.38
CA LYS A 373 46.51 -12.53 1.31
C LYS A 373 45.68 -11.85 2.39
N ASP A 374 46.33 -11.44 3.48
CA ASP A 374 45.71 -10.79 4.64
C ASP A 374 45.09 -9.45 4.23
N TRP A 375 43.80 -9.44 3.89
CA TRP A 375 43.05 -8.23 3.56
C TRP A 375 42.81 -7.31 4.78
N ASP A 376 42.89 -7.84 6.00
CA ASP A 376 42.84 -7.05 7.24
C ASP A 376 44.03 -6.08 7.42
N LYS A 377 45.19 -6.41 6.85
CA LYS A 377 46.37 -5.53 6.91
C LYS A 377 46.29 -4.37 5.92
N VAL A 378 45.53 -4.53 4.84
CA VAL A 378 45.31 -3.48 3.83
C VAL A 378 44.27 -2.46 4.32
N ALA A 379 43.26 -2.93 5.07
CA ALA A 379 42.30 -2.06 5.74
C ALA A 379 42.96 -1.20 6.84
N SER A 380 43.89 -1.80 7.58
CA SER A 380 44.57 -1.13 8.70
C SER A 380 45.52 -0.01 8.24
N SER A 381 46.24 -0.17 7.11
CA SER A 381 47.20 0.82 6.62
C SER A 381 46.59 2.06 5.97
N LEU A 382 45.27 2.08 5.72
CA LEU A 382 44.56 3.26 5.18
C LEU A 382 43.99 4.19 6.26
N THR A 383 44.10 3.81 7.54
CA THR A 383 43.59 4.59 8.68
C THR A 383 44.60 5.58 9.27
N GLU A 384 45.88 5.52 8.86
CA GLU A 384 46.88 6.52 9.25
C GLU A 384 46.87 7.72 8.27
N LYS A 385 46.29 8.84 8.72
CA LYS A 385 46.33 10.13 8.04
C LYS A 385 47.69 10.82 8.24
N PRO A 386 48.34 11.36 7.18
CA PRO A 386 49.13 12.58 7.30
C PRO A 386 48.27 13.80 6.96
N LYS A 387 48.31 14.80 7.85
CA LYS A 387 47.83 16.17 7.62
C LYS A 387 48.63 16.84 6.49
N ASP A 388 47.97 17.33 5.44
CA ASP A 388 47.91 18.76 5.07
C ASP A 388 47.50 19.00 3.59
N LYS A 389 46.73 20.10 3.42
CA LYS A 389 46.38 20.89 2.20
C LYS A 389 45.15 20.51 1.34
N SER A 390 44.04 21.16 1.70
CA SER A 390 43.19 22.07 0.89
C SER A 390 42.96 21.78 -0.60
N GLY A 391 41.70 21.49 -0.97
CA GLY A 391 41.16 21.73 -2.31
C GLY A 391 39.80 21.08 -2.58
N ASN A 392 38.71 21.82 -2.38
CA ASN A 392 37.33 21.66 -2.90
C ASN A 392 36.79 20.25 -3.23
N ALA A 393 35.92 19.74 -2.36
CA ALA A 393 34.80 18.87 -2.75
C ALA A 393 33.65 19.07 -1.75
N ALA A 394 32.60 19.75 -2.20
CA ALA A 394 31.37 19.93 -1.46
C ALA A 394 30.53 18.65 -1.49
N ASP A 395 29.88 18.41 -0.35
CA ASP A 395 28.59 17.72 -0.20
C ASP A 395 28.51 16.21 -0.49
N LEU A 396 28.83 15.42 0.53
CA LEU A 396 28.27 14.08 0.73
C LEU A 396 27.98 13.91 2.22
N SER A 397 26.74 14.22 2.60
CA SER A 397 26.20 14.04 3.94
C SER A 397 25.90 12.56 4.21
N ASP A 398 26.71 11.99 5.11
CA ASP A 398 26.30 11.23 6.29
C ASP A 398 25.03 10.36 6.18
N ASP A 399 25.20 9.14 5.65
CA ASP A 399 24.31 8.00 5.92
C ASP A 399 25.14 6.97 6.70
N GLU A 400 25.16 7.15 8.02
CA GLU A 400 25.82 6.29 9.00
C GLU A 400 25.10 4.93 9.07
N GLY A 401 25.47 4.05 8.15
CA GLY A 401 25.06 2.65 8.09
C GLY A 401 25.70 1.82 6.96
N GLY A 402 26.54 2.43 6.11
CA GLY A 402 27.23 1.73 5.04
C GLY A 402 28.44 0.94 5.54
N ASP A 403 28.42 -0.38 5.33
CA ASP A 403 29.57 -1.28 5.49
C ASP A 403 30.84 -0.64 4.89
N ALA A 404 32.00 -0.77 5.56
CA ALA A 404 33.27 -0.19 5.11
C ALA A 404 33.64 -0.59 3.67
N VAL A 405 33.10 -1.74 3.24
CA VAL A 405 33.15 -2.28 1.89
C VAL A 405 32.45 -1.39 0.85
N ASP A 406 31.29 -0.80 1.18
CA ASP A 406 30.55 0.09 0.29
C ASP A 406 31.31 1.40 0.03
N GLY A 407 31.98 1.94 1.07
CA GLY A 407 32.86 3.10 0.94
C GLY A 407 34.06 2.85 0.02
N PHE A 408 34.63 1.64 0.07
CA PHE A 408 35.70 1.23 -0.84
C PHE A 408 35.23 1.18 -2.31
N PHE A 409 34.05 0.62 -2.57
CA PHE A 409 33.50 0.54 -3.93
C PHE A 409 33.12 1.91 -4.50
N LYS A 410 32.56 2.80 -3.68
CA LYS A 410 32.27 4.20 -4.08
C LYS A 410 33.54 4.94 -4.49
N LYS A 411 34.63 4.79 -3.74
CA LYS A 411 35.92 5.41 -4.05
C LYS A 411 36.55 4.83 -5.31
N LEU A 412 36.47 3.51 -5.50
CA LEU A 412 36.97 2.84 -6.71
C LEU A 412 36.17 3.27 -7.96
N TYR A 413 34.85 3.43 -7.84
CA TYR A 413 34.00 3.87 -8.94
C TYR A 413 34.20 5.36 -9.29
N ALA A 414 34.37 6.23 -8.30
CA ALA A 414 34.55 7.66 -8.51
C ALA A 414 35.86 8.01 -9.25
N GLY A 415 36.92 7.22 -9.04
CA GLY A 415 38.22 7.41 -9.69
C GLY A 415 38.42 6.60 -10.99
N ALA A 416 37.43 5.82 -11.42
CA ALA A 416 37.58 4.88 -12.53
C ALA A 416 37.21 5.49 -13.90
N ASP A 417 37.97 5.11 -14.93
CA ASP A 417 37.64 5.43 -16.31
C ASP A 417 36.27 4.86 -16.69
N PRO A 418 35.55 5.48 -17.65
CA PRO A 418 34.19 5.07 -18.02
C PRO A 418 34.08 3.57 -18.40
N GLU A 419 35.13 3.01 -18.99
CA GLU A 419 35.22 1.61 -19.38
C GLU A 419 35.32 0.67 -18.16
N THR A 420 36.12 1.05 -17.17
CA THR A 420 36.25 0.34 -15.89
C THR A 420 34.97 0.40 -15.07
N ARG A 421 34.29 1.55 -15.03
CA ARG A 421 32.97 1.68 -14.39
C ARG A 421 31.93 0.76 -15.01
N ARG A 422 31.96 0.64 -16.34
CA ARG A 422 31.06 -0.25 -17.08
C ARG A 422 31.35 -1.73 -16.78
N ALA A 423 32.63 -2.09 -16.64
CA ALA A 423 33.04 -3.44 -16.24
C ALA A 423 32.58 -3.77 -14.81
N MET A 424 32.73 -2.83 -13.89
CA MET A 424 32.32 -2.96 -12.49
C MET A 424 30.81 -3.16 -12.36
N ILE A 425 30.00 -2.34 -13.03
CA ILE A 425 28.54 -2.47 -12.98
C ILE A 425 28.10 -3.80 -13.59
N LYS A 426 28.65 -4.16 -14.76
CA LYS A 426 28.25 -5.39 -15.45
C LYS A 426 28.63 -6.64 -14.65
N SER A 427 29.86 -6.71 -14.13
CA SER A 427 30.31 -7.84 -13.31
C SER A 427 29.54 -7.95 -11.99
N TYR A 428 29.27 -6.83 -11.31
CA TYR A 428 28.48 -6.82 -10.08
C TYR A 428 27.05 -7.29 -10.32
N THR A 429 26.42 -6.84 -11.42
CA THR A 429 25.04 -7.21 -11.76
C THR A 429 24.95 -8.68 -12.20
N GLU A 430 25.88 -9.14 -13.04
CA GLU A 430 25.85 -10.52 -13.56
C GLU A 430 26.21 -11.56 -12.49
N SER A 431 27.10 -11.22 -11.55
CA SER A 431 27.49 -12.10 -10.44
C SER A 431 26.59 -12.02 -9.22
N GLN A 432 25.48 -11.27 -9.28
CA GLN A 432 24.58 -11.01 -8.14
C GLN A 432 25.34 -10.48 -6.90
N GLY A 433 26.36 -9.66 -7.12
CA GLY A 433 27.16 -9.04 -6.06
C GLY A 433 28.29 -9.90 -5.49
N THR A 434 28.62 -11.06 -6.09
CA THR A 434 29.67 -11.96 -5.59
C THR A 434 31.04 -11.78 -6.24
N SER A 435 31.10 -11.15 -7.42
CA SER A 435 32.34 -10.93 -8.19
C SER A 435 32.39 -9.52 -8.78
N LEU A 436 33.51 -8.82 -8.57
CA LEU A 436 33.77 -7.51 -9.17
C LEU A 436 35.00 -7.57 -10.08
N SER A 437 34.84 -7.22 -11.36
CA SER A 437 35.93 -7.08 -12.32
C SER A 437 36.03 -5.65 -12.85
N THR A 438 37.25 -5.14 -12.94
CA THR A 438 37.59 -3.80 -13.45
C THR A 438 38.05 -3.81 -14.91
N ASN A 439 38.16 -5.00 -15.54
CA ASN A 439 38.64 -5.16 -16.91
C ASN A 439 37.46 -5.37 -17.88
N TRP A 440 37.13 -4.36 -18.68
CA TRP A 440 36.04 -4.43 -19.65
C TRP A 440 36.30 -5.46 -20.76
N SER A 441 37.55 -5.64 -21.17
CA SER A 441 37.89 -6.54 -22.28
C SER A 441 37.59 -8.01 -22.00
N GLU A 442 37.53 -8.40 -20.73
CA GLU A 442 37.16 -9.75 -20.27
C GLU A 442 35.65 -9.87 -20.06
N VAL A 443 35.07 -8.90 -19.34
CA VAL A 443 33.63 -8.87 -19.03
C VAL A 443 32.78 -8.64 -20.29
N ALA A 444 33.33 -8.04 -21.34
CA ALA A 444 32.63 -7.88 -22.62
C ALA A 444 32.50 -9.20 -23.39
N LYS A 445 33.43 -10.16 -23.21
CA LYS A 445 33.51 -11.39 -24.01
C LYS A 445 32.67 -12.55 -23.48
N GLY A 446 32.22 -12.51 -22.21
CA GLY A 446 31.41 -13.58 -21.61
C GLY A 446 30.68 -13.13 -20.34
N LYS A 447 29.74 -13.96 -19.85
CA LYS A 447 29.04 -13.73 -18.58
C LYS A 447 29.98 -13.97 -17.40
N VAL A 448 29.92 -13.11 -16.39
CA VAL A 448 30.68 -13.30 -15.15
C VAL A 448 29.91 -14.26 -14.24
N GLU A 449 30.45 -15.46 -14.01
CA GLU A 449 29.78 -16.45 -13.17
C GLU A 449 29.81 -16.06 -11.68
N PRO A 450 28.71 -16.34 -10.95
CA PRO A 450 28.65 -16.12 -9.51
C PRO A 450 29.58 -17.09 -8.78
N HIS A 451 30.33 -16.60 -7.80
CA HIS A 451 31.17 -17.46 -6.97
C HIS A 451 30.29 -18.10 -5.89
N LEU A 452 29.81 -19.32 -6.16
CA LEU A 452 29.04 -20.12 -5.19
C LEU A 452 30.02 -20.82 -4.23
N LYS A 453 29.84 -20.59 -2.93
CA LYS A 453 30.52 -21.33 -1.86
C LYS A 453 29.84 -22.67 -1.58
#